data_AF-A0A9D0AWP3-F1
#
_entry.id   AF-A0A9D0AWP3-F1
#
_cell.length_a   1.000
_cell.length_b   1.000
_cell.length_c   1.000
_cell.angle_alpha   90.00
_cell.angle_beta   90.00
_cell.angle_gamma   90.00
#
_symmetry.space_group_name_H-M   'P 1'
#
loop_
_entity.id
_entity.type
_entity.pdbx_description
1 polymer ?
#
loop_
_entity_poly.entity_id
_entity_poly.type
_entity_poly.pdbx_seq_one_letter_code
_entity_poly.pdbx_strand_id
1 'polypeptide(L)' 'KSAEVIDWQQALPKVFAGFNLHQNYRIGKYTVDFFVEELNLVLDRDCNSYIKQYYNFINFSYDMAWEQVVNRILWV' A
#
# COMPACT_ATOMS: atom_id res chain seq x y z
N LYS A 1 7.92 -1.89 25.39
CA LYS A 1 8.32 -1.14 24.18
C LYS A 1 7.05 -0.52 23.63
N SER A 2 6.92 0.80 23.72
CA SER A 2 5.94 1.54 22.91
C SER A 2 6.27 1.22 21.45
N ALA A 3 5.31 0.68 20.70
CA ALA A 3 5.47 0.56 19.26
C ALA A 3 5.62 1.99 18.73
N GLU A 4 6.75 2.30 18.09
CA GLU A 4 6.84 3.53 17.33
C GLU A 4 5.75 3.47 16.25
N VAL A 5 4.84 4.45 16.28
CA VAL A 5 3.83 4.57 15.23
C VAL A 5 4.57 5.00 13.98
N ILE A 6 4.58 4.12 12.97
CA ILE A 6 5.22 4.40 11.69
C ILE A 6 4.35 5.41 10.95
N ASP A 7 4.93 6.54 10.56
CA ASP A 7 4.31 7.44 9.59
C ASP A 7 4.49 6.84 8.19
N TRP A 8 3.50 6.04 7.80
CA TRP A 8 3.50 5.35 6.51
C TRP A 8 3.43 6.30 5.31
N GLN A 9 2.87 7.49 5.47
CA GLN A 9 2.85 8.52 4.42
C GLN A 9 4.27 9.04 4.13
N GLN A 10 5.17 8.99 5.12
CA GLN A 10 6.58 9.34 4.97
C GLN A 10 7.48 8.13 4.64
N ALA A 11 7.12 6.94 5.13
CA ALA A 11 7.95 5.74 4.99
C ALA A 11 7.83 5.08 3.61
N LEU A 12 6.61 4.90 3.09
CA LEU A 12 6.39 4.22 1.81
C LEU A 12 7.06 4.92 0.61
N PRO A 13 7.07 6.27 0.50
CA PRO A 13 7.83 6.94 -0.57
C PRO A 13 9.32 6.62 -0.58
N LYS A 14 9.91 6.31 0.58
CA LYS A 14 11.32 5.91 0.68
C LYS A 14 11.53 4.46 0.24
N VAL A 15 10.58 3.57 0.54
CA VAL A 15 10.61 2.16 0.11
C VAL A 15 10.49 2.06 -1.40
N PHE A 16 9.54 2.80 -1.96
CA PHE A 16 9.24 2.83 -3.38
C PHE A 16 10.01 3.94 -4.09
N ALA A 17 11.17 4.35 -3.57
CA ALA A 17 12.01 5.33 -4.23
C ALA A 17 12.42 4.84 -5.63
N GLY A 18 12.12 5.63 -6.65
CA GLY A 18 12.33 5.26 -8.06
C GLY A 18 11.10 4.64 -8.74
N PHE A 19 10.01 4.43 -8.01
CA PHE A 19 8.70 4.08 -8.55
C PHE A 19 7.73 5.26 -8.43
N ASN A 20 6.69 5.27 -9.26
CA ASN A 20 5.59 6.23 -9.15
C ASN A 20 4.59 5.76 -8.09
N LEU A 21 4.86 6.15 -6.84
CA LEU A 21 3.95 5.98 -5.72
C LEU A 21 2.96 7.14 -5.65
N HIS A 22 1.67 6.83 -5.80
CA HIS A 22 0.56 7.76 -5.66
C HIS A 22 -0.12 7.56 -4.30
N GLN A 23 -0.47 8.65 -3.62
CA GLN A 23 -1.22 8.65 -2.35
C GLN A 23 -2.65 9.11 -2.61
N ASN A 24 -3.63 8.53 -1.91
CA ASN A 24 -5.06 8.83 -2.08
C ASN A 24 -5.49 8.76 -3.57
N TYR A 25 -5.04 7.70 -4.25
CA TYR A 25 -5.15 7.59 -5.71
C TYR A 25 -6.53 7.09 -6.13
N ARG A 26 -7.07 7.65 -7.22
CA ARG A 26 -8.40 7.29 -7.71
C ARG A 26 -8.34 6.24 -8.81
N ILE A 27 -8.90 5.07 -8.54
CA ILE A 27 -9.08 3.98 -9.51
C ILE A 27 -10.58 3.85 -9.80
N GLY A 28 -11.00 4.40 -10.95
CA GLY A 28 -12.41 4.49 -11.32
C GLY A 28 -13.23 5.29 -10.29
N LYS A 29 -14.08 4.59 -9.53
CA LYS A 29 -14.91 5.17 -8.47
C LYS A 29 -14.34 5.01 -7.06
N TYR A 30 -13.22 4.31 -6.91
CA TYR A 30 -12.60 4.03 -5.62
C TYR A 30 -11.39 4.94 -5.40
N THR A 31 -11.17 5.33 -4.15
CA THR A 31 -9.94 6.02 -3.73
C THR A 31 -9.20 5.06 -2.81
N VAL A 32 -7.95 4.76 -3.15
CA VAL A 32 -7.09 3.84 -2.39
C VAL A 32 -6.03 4.63 -1.65
N ASP A 33 -5.58 4.12 -0.50
CA ASP A 33 -4.53 4.77 0.31
C ASP A 33 -3.24 4.99 -0.50
N PHE A 34 -2.73 3.93 -1.15
CA PHE A 34 -1.52 3.99 -1.96
C PHE A 34 -1.61 3.13 -3.22
N PHE A 35 -1.02 3.63 -4.30
CA PHE A 35 -0.89 2.92 -5.58
C PHE A 35 0.52 3.06 -6.14
N VAL A 36 1.17 1.95 -6.50
CA VAL A 36 2.48 1.93 -7.16
C VAL A 36 2.27 1.49 -8.61
N GLU A 37 2.47 2.44 -9.53
CA GLU A 37 2.04 2.30 -10.92
C GLU A 37 2.75 1.18 -11.67
N GLU A 38 4.08 1.13 -11.61
CA GLU A 38 4.88 0.16 -12.36
C GLU A 38 4.71 -1.27 -11.84
N LEU A 39 4.33 -1.42 -10.58
CA LEU A 39 4.04 -2.71 -9.95
C LEU A 39 2.56 -3.10 -10.05
N ASN A 40 1.73 -2.21 -10.58
CA ASN A 40 0.28 -2.31 -10.58
C ASN A 40 -0.28 -2.71 -9.19
N LEU A 41 0.32 -2.14 -8.14
CA LEU A 41 0.17 -2.57 -6.74
C LEU A 41 -0.63 -1.55 -5.94
N VAL A 42 -1.68 -2.02 -5.29
CA VAL A 42 -2.50 -1.25 -4.36
C VAL A 42 -2.20 -1.68 -2.93
N LEU A 43 -1.92 -0.72 -2.06
CA LEU A 43 -1.90 -0.91 -0.61
C LEU A 43 -3.10 -0.16 -0.05
N ASP A 44 -4.07 -0.89 0.48
CA ASP A 44 -5.30 -0.32 1.02
C ASP A 44 -5.86 -1.19 2.13
N ARG A 45 -6.53 -0.58 3.10
CA ARG A 45 -7.28 -1.30 4.13
C ARG A 45 -8.48 -2.00 3.52
N ASP A 46 -9.15 -1.30 2.61
CA ASP A 46 -10.41 -1.74 2.06
C ASP A 46 -10.18 -2.49 0.75
N CYS A 47 -10.24 -3.82 0.87
CA CYS A 47 -10.18 -4.69 -0.27
C CYS A 47 -11.45 -4.55 -1.13
N ASN A 48 -11.30 -3.96 -2.31
CA ASN A 48 -12.34 -3.99 -3.33
C ASN A 48 -12.16 -5.19 -4.29
N SER A 49 -13.22 -5.97 -4.52
CA SER A 49 -13.19 -7.13 -5.44
C SER A 49 -12.87 -6.74 -6.89
N TYR A 50 -13.32 -5.57 -7.33
CA TYR A 50 -12.94 -5.02 -8.63
C TYR A 50 -11.44 -4.73 -8.69
N ILE A 51 -10.87 -4.11 -7.64
CA ILE A 51 -9.43 -3.82 -7.60
C ILE A 51 -8.62 -5.12 -7.63
N LYS A 52 -8.98 -6.12 -6.82
CA LYS A 52 -8.29 -7.42 -6.79
C LYS A 52 -8.32 -8.18 -8.12
N GLN A 53 -9.27 -7.90 -8.99
CA GLN A 53 -9.36 -8.55 -10.30
C GLN A 53 -8.30 -8.03 -11.28
N TYR A 54 -7.84 -6.78 -11.11
CA TYR A 54 -6.99 -6.10 -12.08
C TYR A 54 -5.65 -5.62 -11.51
N TYR A 55 -5.49 -5.61 -10.19
CA TYR A 55 -4.33 -5.06 -9.50
C TYR A 55 -3.79 -6.05 -8.48
N ASN A 56 -2.47 -6.02 -8.30
CA ASN A 56 -1.83 -6.62 -7.14
C ASN A 56 -2.33 -5.90 -5.89
N PHE A 57 -2.72 -6.64 -4.86
CA PHE A 57 -3.38 -6.06 -3.70
C PHE A 57 -2.75 -6.52 -2.39
N ILE A 58 -2.29 -5.57 -1.59
CA ILE A 58 -1.87 -5.77 -0.22
C ILE A 58 -2.91 -5.14 0.69
N ASN A 59 -3.51 -5.98 1.55
CA ASN A 59 -4.28 -5.45 2.67
C ASN A 59 -3.30 -4.70 3.60
N PHE A 60 -3.56 -3.43 3.84
CA PHE A 60 -2.68 -2.52 4.54
C PHE A 60 -3.43 -1.81 5.68
N SER A 61 -2.75 -1.49 6.77
CA SER A 61 -3.33 -0.64 7.81
C SER A 61 -2.22 0.15 8.49
N TYR A 62 -2.53 1.40 8.85
CA TYR A 62 -1.59 2.34 9.45
C TYR A 62 -1.04 1.90 10.81
N ASP A 63 -1.69 0.95 11.49
CA ASP A 63 -1.25 0.35 12.76
C ASP A 63 -0.38 -0.92 12.59
N MET A 64 -0.11 -1.35 11.36
CA MET A 64 0.76 -2.50 11.10
C MET A 64 2.21 -2.23 11.48
N ALA A 65 2.89 -3.28 11.94
CA ALA A 65 4.34 -3.27 12.12
C ALA A 65 5.06 -3.40 10.76
N TRP A 66 6.31 -2.93 10.71
CA TRP A 66 7.12 -2.94 9.49
C TRP A 66 7.24 -4.33 8.86
N GLU A 67 7.53 -5.33 9.68
CA GLU A 67 7.73 -6.71 9.26
C GLU A 67 6.46 -7.30 8.63
N GLN A 68 5.28 -6.88 9.09
CA GLN A 68 4.02 -7.34 8.52
C GLN A 68 3.83 -6.81 7.10
N VAL A 69 4.18 -5.55 6.86
CA VAL A 69 4.08 -4.93 5.53
C VAL A 69 5.11 -5.53 4.58
N VAL A 70 6.38 -5.65 5.00
CA VAL A 70 7.44 -6.24 4.16
C VAL A 70 7.10 -7.67 3.77
N ASN A 71 6.65 -8.50 4.71
CA ASN A 71 6.25 -9.86 4.39
C ASN A 71 5.13 -9.86 3.34
N ARG A 72 4.10 -9.02 3.48
CA ARG A 72 3.02 -8.94 2.50
C ARG A 72 3.53 -8.51 1.12
N ILE A 73 4.47 -7.58 1.03
CA ILE A 73 5.07 -7.15 -0.24
C ILE A 73 5.84 -8.29 -0.92
N LEU A 74 6.57 -9.10 -0.15
CA LEU A 74 7.39 -10.19 -0.70
C LEU A 74 6.60 -11.39 -1.25
N TRP A 75 5.32 -11.51 -0.86
CA TRP A 75 4.45 -12.64 -1.25
C TRP A 75 3.34 -12.25 -2.24
N VAL A 76 3.41 -11.03 -2.78
CA VAL A 76 2.54 -10.53 -3.86
C VAL A 76 3.15 -10.85 -5.21
#